data_AF-E4XLS7-F1
#
_entry.id   AF-E4XLS7-F1
#
_cell.length_a   1.000
_cell.length_b   1.000
_cell.length_c   1.000
_cell.angle_alpha   90.00
_cell.angle_beta   90.00
_cell.angle_gamma   90.00
#
_symmetry.space_group_name_H-M   'P 1'
#
loop_
_entity.id
_entity.type
_entity.pdbx_description
1 polymer ?
#
loop_
_entity_poly.entity_id
_entity_poly.type
_entity_poly.pdbx_seq_one_letter_code
_entity_poly.pdbx_strand_id
1 'polypeptide(L)'
;MEVDWLPSGKQTTTIRRGCGSTYKLSQDADTVVCDGRKTAGFRRRHCIKTCSGEAGDDPCNKENDGIASELSAQVISSCKVCTSKSVADDAENDCASNLGTSQSCPEYARASCFAARSRNIEAGSTNGTSFVTHGCSAFTQQVQSCVTYSDATEDDTIANIEHQVCKQTCDVDNNCNNEVIGLPEEEPPTFCFVCTGYYNSIGVEIGSATGCYNLEIEQNSNKNLRQCSSTSKSCFTQMHVEWKANGEQQMQITRGCSDEPPPSAAKSTEFPVTCEASSDVSGAFLYSDCTQTFPIGKLGAPPANKDTEELEKAVSGVGLWNNGLQEPVISCHACEHFSSTDGDSKNSCDEQPGDETIKECPLYAQAGCFVSHTTREVLHGYRSRDTHRGCSTFNLATEGGVADLKPVCNGFKANDEEGQPREFNSCKQTCSTENCNNEEPVTRPETLSCFSCSETWSHLNTTVGSSDQGCFMDPGEEFIVECGPDDHMCAIEFEIDWLLNGQQNTIVRRSCTRGDREAGPGTECSVNSGSSANFHFKKCTETTRGSNSNSHLDILAYFANPTPVIDCYSCSHNSEQGADADNCLASNELLENEDFILKCGSWQAEGCFTGNRF
;
A
#
# COMPACT_ATOMS: atom_id res chain seq x y z
N MET A 1 -44.55 52.33 9.30
CA MET A 1 -44.95 51.09 8.61
C MET A 1 -43.80 50.11 8.70
N GLU A 2 -44.06 48.89 9.12
CA GLU A 2 -43.08 47.82 9.23
C GLU A 2 -43.51 46.68 8.31
N VAL A 3 -42.61 46.23 7.42
CA VAL A 3 -42.81 45.07 6.55
C VAL A 3 -41.79 44.02 6.95
N ASP A 4 -42.27 42.89 7.44
CA ASP A 4 -41.46 41.76 7.88
C ASP A 4 -41.67 40.59 6.93
N TRP A 5 -40.57 40.05 6.39
CA TRP A 5 -40.55 38.80 5.63
C TRP A 5 -40.07 37.67 6.54
N LEU A 6 -41.05 37.00 7.15
CA LEU A 6 -40.85 35.99 8.18
C LEU A 6 -40.17 34.73 7.64
N PRO A 7 -39.54 33.92 8.51
CA PRO A 7 -38.96 32.63 8.13
C PRO A 7 -39.97 31.66 7.48
N SER A 8 -41.25 31.72 7.84
CA SER A 8 -42.29 30.93 7.16
C SER A 8 -42.44 31.23 5.65
N GLY A 9 -41.83 32.30 5.15
CA GLY A 9 -41.99 32.80 3.78
C GLY A 9 -43.07 33.87 3.66
N LYS A 10 -43.91 34.03 4.69
CA LYS A 10 -44.98 35.04 4.74
C LYS A 10 -44.40 36.45 4.91
N GLN A 11 -44.98 37.42 4.21
CA GLN A 11 -44.77 38.84 4.50
C GLN A 11 -45.91 39.39 5.36
N THR A 12 -45.59 40.15 6.40
CA THR A 12 -46.55 40.84 7.27
C THR A 12 -46.27 42.33 7.29
N THR A 13 -47.31 43.13 7.06
CA THR A 13 -47.23 44.59 7.13
C THR A 13 -47.97 45.10 8.37
N THR A 14 -47.29 45.89 9.18
CA THR A 14 -47.84 46.54 10.37
C THR A 14 -47.82 48.05 10.20
N ILE A 15 -48.97 48.70 10.37
CA ILE A 15 -49.10 50.16 10.36
C ILE A 15 -49.41 50.61 11.78
N ARG A 16 -48.58 51.51 12.31
CA ARG A 16 -48.78 52.16 13.62
C ARG A 16 -48.87 53.67 13.41
N ARG A 17 -49.83 54.29 14.07
CA ARG A 17 -50.05 55.74 14.09
C ARG A 17 -50.20 56.17 15.54
N GLY A 18 -49.64 57.32 15.87
CA GLY A 18 -49.72 57.85 17.23
C GLY A 18 -48.98 59.18 17.34
N CYS A 19 -49.12 59.79 18.51
CA CYS A 19 -48.29 60.93 18.89
C CYS A 19 -46.93 60.39 19.36
N GLY A 20 -45.84 61.00 18.90
CA GLY A 20 -44.49 60.68 19.35
C GLY A 20 -43.75 61.95 19.74
N SER A 21 -43.00 61.92 20.83
CA SER A 21 -41.94 62.90 21.04
C SER A 21 -40.95 62.73 19.90
N THR A 22 -40.61 63.80 19.17
CA THR A 22 -39.64 63.81 18.07
C THR A 22 -38.47 62.88 18.40
N TYR A 23 -38.47 61.69 17.78
CA TYR A 23 -37.27 60.87 17.70
C TYR A 23 -36.18 61.77 17.11
N LYS A 24 -34.90 61.59 17.48
CA LYS A 24 -33.75 62.38 16.96
C LYS A 24 -33.49 62.20 15.45
N LEU A 25 -34.54 62.03 14.66
CA LEU A 25 -34.54 62.09 13.21
C LEU A 25 -34.68 63.58 12.83
N SER A 26 -34.03 63.96 11.73
CA SER A 26 -33.78 65.33 11.28
C SER A 26 -34.89 66.35 11.56
N GLN A 27 -34.50 67.61 11.82
CA GLN A 27 -35.40 68.74 12.13
C GLN A 27 -36.41 69.11 11.02
N ASP A 28 -36.43 68.39 9.90
CA ASP A 28 -37.33 68.64 8.79
C ASP A 28 -38.62 67.83 8.98
N ALA A 29 -39.69 68.52 9.38
CA ALA A 29 -41.04 67.97 9.32
C ALA A 29 -41.32 67.46 7.90
N ASP A 30 -41.97 66.29 7.79
CA ASP A 30 -42.32 65.59 6.53
C ASP A 30 -41.23 64.69 5.91
N THR A 31 -40.16 64.35 6.65
CA THR A 31 -39.20 63.32 6.20
C THR A 31 -39.69 61.89 6.47
N VAL A 32 -39.47 61.01 5.49
CA VAL A 32 -39.62 59.55 5.62
C VAL A 32 -38.24 58.94 5.87
N VAL A 33 -38.10 58.16 6.92
CA VAL A 33 -36.86 57.45 7.26
C VAL A 33 -37.13 55.96 7.25
N CYS A 34 -36.38 55.22 6.44
CA CYS A 34 -36.50 53.77 6.33
C CYS A 34 -35.20 53.08 6.80
N ASP A 35 -35.32 52.06 7.65
CA ASP A 35 -34.22 51.16 8.02
C ASP A 35 -34.53 49.71 7.61
N GLY A 36 -33.46 48.98 7.26
CA GLY A 36 -33.54 47.58 6.86
C GLY A 36 -32.73 46.70 7.80
N ARG A 37 -33.29 45.55 8.22
CA ARG A 37 -32.55 44.50 8.92
C ARG A 37 -32.66 43.18 8.17
N LYS A 38 -31.56 42.44 8.11
CA LYS A 38 -31.49 41.10 7.50
C LYS A 38 -30.82 40.16 8.48
N THR A 39 -31.49 39.08 8.85
CA THR A 39 -30.96 37.95 9.61
C THR A 39 -31.21 36.64 8.85
N ALA A 40 -30.70 35.50 9.33
CA ALA A 40 -30.95 34.20 8.73
C ALA A 40 -32.46 33.93 8.64
N GLY A 41 -32.99 33.81 7.41
CA GLY A 41 -34.42 33.57 7.19
C GLY A 41 -35.36 34.75 7.40
N PHE A 42 -34.93 35.90 7.94
CA PHE A 42 -35.80 37.04 8.24
C PHE A 42 -35.31 38.35 7.60
N ARG A 43 -36.24 39.14 7.05
CA ARG A 43 -35.96 40.50 6.55
C ARG A 43 -36.99 41.47 7.09
N ARG A 44 -36.55 42.63 7.53
CA ARG A 44 -37.42 43.74 7.96
C ARG A 44 -37.10 44.98 7.16
N ARG A 45 -38.15 45.70 6.78
CA ARG A 45 -38.08 47.08 6.31
C ARG A 45 -39.03 47.92 7.14
N HIS A 46 -38.51 48.91 7.85
CA HIS A 46 -39.27 49.72 8.77
C HIS A 46 -39.11 51.18 8.39
N CYS A 47 -40.23 51.84 8.09
CA CYS A 47 -40.28 53.21 7.62
C CYS A 47 -41.15 54.07 8.55
N ILE A 48 -40.64 55.22 8.96
CA ILE A 48 -41.35 56.20 9.80
C ILE A 48 -41.49 57.49 9.00
N LYS A 49 -42.70 58.05 8.94
CA LYS A 49 -42.96 59.43 8.51
C LYS A 49 -43.44 60.22 9.70
N THR A 50 -42.93 61.43 9.86
CA THR A 50 -43.39 62.38 10.87
C THR A 50 -44.05 63.55 10.16
N CYS A 51 -45.09 64.10 10.77
CA CYS A 51 -45.80 65.27 10.27
C CYS A 51 -46.20 66.15 11.46
N SER A 52 -46.33 67.45 11.20
CA SER A 52 -46.86 68.40 12.17
C SER A 52 -48.28 68.75 11.75
N GLY A 53 -49.26 68.53 12.62
CA GLY A 53 -50.64 68.98 12.42
C GLY A 53 -50.89 70.23 13.25
N GLU A 54 -51.56 71.23 12.68
CA GLU A 54 -52.06 72.37 13.44
C GLU A 54 -53.42 72.05 14.07
N ALA A 55 -53.77 72.78 15.14
CA ALA A 55 -55.06 72.60 15.79
C ALA A 55 -56.18 73.08 14.86
N GLY A 56 -57.03 72.14 14.42
CA GLY A 56 -58.15 72.42 13.51
C GLY A 56 -57.99 71.80 12.12
N ASP A 57 -56.81 71.28 11.78
CA ASP A 57 -56.56 70.57 10.54
C ASP A 57 -56.93 69.08 10.62
N ASP A 58 -57.13 68.48 9.45
CA ASP A 58 -57.22 67.02 9.31
C ASP A 58 -55.94 66.36 9.88
N PRO A 59 -56.03 65.24 10.61
CA PRO A 59 -54.86 64.59 11.18
C PRO A 59 -53.80 64.32 10.11
N CYS A 60 -52.62 64.91 10.26
CA CYS A 60 -51.57 64.85 9.24
C CYS A 60 -51.06 63.41 8.96
N ASN A 61 -51.34 62.45 9.85
CA ASN A 61 -50.99 61.03 9.73
C ASN A 61 -52.18 60.15 9.29
N LYS A 62 -53.24 60.75 8.74
CA LYS A 62 -54.44 60.05 8.24
C LYS A 62 -54.15 59.21 7.01
N GLU A 63 -53.30 59.69 6.11
CA GLU A 63 -52.91 58.98 4.89
C GLU A 63 -51.57 58.27 5.07
N ASN A 64 -51.35 57.20 4.28
CA ASN A 64 -50.06 56.50 4.24
C ASN A 64 -49.13 57.05 3.13
N ASP A 65 -49.58 58.12 2.46
CA ASP A 65 -48.93 58.76 1.33
C ASP A 65 -47.52 59.22 1.73
N GLY A 66 -46.54 58.93 0.88
CA GLY A 66 -45.12 59.15 1.17
C GLY A 66 -44.41 57.93 1.78
N ILE A 67 -44.98 57.26 2.79
CA ILE A 67 -44.37 56.02 3.31
C ILE A 67 -44.55 54.88 2.31
N ALA A 68 -45.76 54.75 1.75
CA ALA A 68 -46.04 53.69 0.79
C ALA A 68 -45.17 53.80 -0.46
N SER A 69 -44.94 55.03 -0.94
CA SER A 69 -44.06 55.30 -2.09
C SER A 69 -42.61 54.96 -1.82
N GLU A 70 -42.08 55.21 -0.62
CA GLU A 70 -40.71 54.83 -0.28
C GLU A 70 -40.51 53.31 -0.24
N LEU A 71 -41.54 52.57 0.19
CA LEU A 71 -41.53 51.12 0.16
C LEU A 71 -41.68 50.56 -1.26
N SER A 72 -42.20 51.36 -2.20
CA SER A 72 -42.57 50.93 -3.53
C SER A 72 -41.72 51.60 -4.62
N ALA A 73 -40.86 50.84 -5.29
CA ALA A 73 -40.17 51.34 -6.48
C ALA A 73 -41.06 51.41 -7.75
N GLN A 74 -42.40 51.30 -7.62
CA GLN A 74 -43.42 51.24 -8.69
C GLN A 74 -43.03 50.40 -9.91
N VAL A 75 -42.68 49.12 -9.71
CA VAL A 75 -42.30 48.25 -10.84
C VAL A 75 -43.45 47.34 -11.28
N ILE A 76 -44.37 47.00 -10.37
CA ILE A 76 -45.45 46.03 -10.61
C ILE A 76 -46.82 46.52 -10.11
N SER A 77 -47.90 46.19 -10.82
CA SER A 77 -49.28 46.54 -10.46
C SER A 77 -50.13 45.36 -9.97
N SER A 78 -49.74 44.11 -10.28
CA SER A 78 -50.38 42.90 -9.77
C SER A 78 -49.43 41.71 -9.63
N CYS A 79 -49.74 40.81 -8.68
CA CYS A 79 -49.02 39.55 -8.46
C CYS A 79 -49.99 38.40 -8.21
N LYS A 80 -49.50 37.17 -8.36
CA LYS A 80 -50.20 36.00 -7.85
C LYS A 80 -50.17 36.01 -6.33
N VAL A 81 -51.33 35.80 -5.72
CA VAL A 81 -51.48 35.70 -4.28
C VAL A 81 -52.11 34.36 -3.93
N CYS A 82 -51.45 33.63 -3.06
CA CYS A 82 -51.95 32.38 -2.51
C CYS A 82 -51.18 32.05 -1.21
N THR A 83 -51.75 31.22 -0.34
CA THR A 83 -51.03 30.64 0.79
C THR A 83 -51.51 29.21 1.00
N SER A 84 -50.61 28.24 0.90
CA SER A 84 -50.97 26.85 1.15
C SER A 84 -51.16 26.61 2.65
N LYS A 85 -52.26 25.96 3.05
CA LYS A 85 -52.31 25.32 4.38
C LYS A 85 -51.54 23.99 4.27
N SER A 86 -50.89 23.55 5.34
CA SER A 86 -49.97 22.38 5.36
C SER A 86 -50.46 21.23 4.47
N VAL A 87 -49.58 20.68 3.62
CA VAL A 87 -49.86 19.62 2.63
C VAL A 87 -50.07 18.23 3.26
N ALA A 88 -50.75 18.16 4.41
CA ALA A 88 -51.01 16.88 5.09
C ALA A 88 -52.20 16.13 4.48
N ASP A 89 -53.08 16.80 3.73
CA ASP A 89 -54.27 16.20 3.12
C ASP A 89 -54.42 16.69 1.68
N ASP A 90 -54.84 15.80 0.78
CA ASP A 90 -55.07 15.98 -0.67
C ASP A 90 -56.12 17.03 -1.06
N ALA A 91 -56.41 18.01 -0.20
CA ALA A 91 -57.21 19.16 -0.54
C ALA A 91 -56.41 20.08 -1.47
N GLU A 92 -56.81 20.06 -2.75
CA GLU A 92 -56.48 20.97 -3.84
C GLU A 92 -55.92 22.33 -3.36
N ASN A 93 -54.60 22.39 -3.19
CA ASN A 93 -53.93 23.53 -2.60
C ASN A 93 -53.53 24.46 -3.75
N ASP A 94 -54.33 25.50 -4.00
CA ASP A 94 -54.22 26.44 -5.14
C ASP A 94 -52.79 27.01 -5.36
N CYS A 95 -51.94 27.02 -4.35
CA CYS A 95 -50.55 27.47 -4.48
C CYS A 95 -49.62 26.49 -5.21
N ALA A 96 -49.82 25.18 -5.08
CA ALA A 96 -48.89 24.18 -5.60
C ALA A 96 -49.12 23.90 -7.09
N SER A 97 -50.33 24.15 -7.59
CA SER A 97 -50.77 23.92 -8.97
C SER A 97 -50.63 25.16 -9.88
N ASN A 98 -49.88 26.18 -9.47
CA ASN A 98 -49.77 27.48 -10.16
C ASN A 98 -51.11 28.23 -10.35
N LEU A 99 -52.13 27.93 -9.55
CA LEU A 99 -53.48 28.49 -9.65
C LEU A 99 -53.69 29.75 -8.79
N GLY A 100 -52.62 30.43 -8.38
CA GLY A 100 -52.73 31.69 -7.64
C GLY A 100 -53.64 32.71 -8.33
N THR A 101 -54.47 33.41 -7.56
CA THR A 101 -55.31 34.48 -8.09
C THR A 101 -54.45 35.73 -8.32
N SER A 102 -54.61 36.38 -9.48
CA SER A 102 -53.93 37.65 -9.75
C SER A 102 -54.62 38.75 -8.96
N GLN A 103 -53.91 39.39 -8.04
CA GLN A 103 -54.44 40.49 -7.22
C GLN A 103 -53.64 41.77 -7.45
N SER A 104 -54.31 42.92 -7.46
CA SER A 104 -53.61 44.20 -7.53
C SER A 104 -52.80 44.43 -6.26
N CYS A 105 -51.55 44.85 -6.43
CA CYS A 105 -50.67 45.07 -5.30
C CYS A 105 -51.00 46.39 -4.58
N PRO A 106 -51.11 46.37 -3.23
CA PRO A 106 -51.24 47.59 -2.47
C PRO A 106 -49.98 48.42 -2.66
N GLU A 107 -50.10 49.76 -2.60
CA GLU A 107 -49.02 50.67 -2.97
C GLU A 107 -47.69 50.32 -2.29
N TYR A 108 -47.71 50.07 -0.98
CA TYR A 108 -46.52 49.73 -0.19
C TYR A 108 -45.83 48.40 -0.57
N ALA A 109 -46.41 47.59 -1.45
CA ALA A 109 -45.88 46.29 -1.87
C ALA A 109 -45.71 46.19 -3.40
N ARG A 110 -45.61 47.32 -4.10
CA ARG A 110 -45.39 47.38 -5.57
C ARG A 110 -43.92 47.34 -5.98
N ALA A 111 -43.02 46.91 -5.09
CA ALA A 111 -41.61 46.80 -5.43
C ALA A 111 -41.36 45.55 -6.30
N SER A 112 -42.00 44.42 -5.97
CA SER A 112 -41.85 43.16 -6.70
C SER A 112 -42.96 42.17 -6.34
N CYS A 113 -43.13 41.10 -7.13
CA CYS A 113 -43.83 39.91 -6.67
C CYS A 113 -42.88 39.02 -5.87
N PHE A 114 -43.37 38.21 -4.94
CA PHE A 114 -42.59 37.21 -4.23
C PHE A 114 -43.20 35.82 -4.34
N ALA A 115 -42.34 34.82 -4.33
CA ALA A 115 -42.66 33.45 -4.01
C ALA A 115 -41.76 33.00 -2.86
N ALA A 116 -42.29 32.13 -2.01
CA ALA A 116 -41.55 31.54 -0.92
C ALA A 116 -42.03 30.10 -0.70
N ARG A 117 -41.07 29.21 -0.40
CA ARG A 117 -41.33 27.85 0.02
C ARG A 117 -40.59 27.59 1.32
N SER A 118 -41.29 27.10 2.33
CA SER A 118 -40.71 26.63 3.58
C SER A 118 -41.00 25.14 3.77
N ARG A 119 -40.07 24.41 4.38
CA ARG A 119 -40.22 23.02 4.81
C ARG A 119 -39.79 22.93 6.26
N ASN A 120 -40.63 22.34 7.08
CA ASN A 120 -40.31 22.02 8.47
C ASN A 120 -40.04 20.52 8.54
N ILE A 121 -38.82 20.14 8.91
CA ILE A 121 -38.39 18.75 9.06
C ILE A 121 -38.25 18.49 10.56
N GLU A 122 -39.09 17.60 11.09
CA GLU A 122 -38.95 17.13 12.47
C GLU A 122 -37.71 16.22 12.57
N ALA A 123 -36.91 16.36 13.63
CA ALA A 123 -35.74 15.50 13.83
C ALA A 123 -36.12 14.00 13.76
N GLY A 124 -35.53 13.29 12.79
CA GLY A 124 -35.79 11.88 12.55
C GLY A 124 -36.93 11.57 11.57
N SER A 125 -37.62 12.58 11.03
CA SER A 125 -38.60 12.41 9.96
C SER A 125 -38.02 12.82 8.60
N THR A 126 -38.24 11.98 7.58
CA THR A 126 -38.01 12.35 6.17
C THR A 126 -39.21 13.12 5.57
N ASN A 127 -40.34 13.09 6.27
CA ASN A 127 -41.58 13.74 5.85
C ASN A 127 -41.71 15.09 6.54
N GLY A 128 -41.21 16.14 5.90
CA GLY A 128 -41.41 17.52 6.36
C GLY A 128 -42.69 18.15 5.80
N THR A 129 -43.44 18.89 6.63
CA THR A 129 -44.55 19.71 6.13
C THR A 129 -44.00 20.88 5.32
N SER A 130 -44.51 21.08 4.11
CA SER A 130 -44.11 22.22 3.27
C SER A 130 -45.22 23.27 3.16
N PHE A 131 -44.82 24.53 3.03
CA PHE A 131 -45.70 25.67 2.82
C PHE A 131 -45.21 26.49 1.64
N VAL A 132 -46.12 26.88 0.76
CA VAL A 132 -45.87 27.73 -0.39
C VAL A 132 -46.69 29.00 -0.23
N THR A 133 -46.05 30.16 -0.38
CA THR A 133 -46.70 31.47 -0.25
C THR A 133 -46.28 32.39 -1.39
N HIS A 134 -47.26 32.97 -2.07
CA HIS A 134 -47.06 33.92 -3.17
C HIS A 134 -47.72 35.25 -2.80
N GLY A 135 -47.13 36.38 -3.20
CA GLY A 135 -47.80 37.66 -3.03
C GLY A 135 -47.02 38.87 -3.57
N CYS A 136 -47.48 40.07 -3.20
CA CYS A 136 -46.80 41.33 -3.47
C CYS A 136 -45.76 41.63 -2.37
N SER A 137 -44.65 42.26 -2.72
CA SER A 137 -43.48 42.47 -1.85
C SER A 137 -42.97 43.90 -1.87
N ALA A 138 -42.51 44.37 -0.70
CA ALA A 138 -41.80 45.65 -0.54
C ALA A 138 -40.27 45.53 -0.71
N PHE A 139 -39.78 44.33 -1.05
CA PHE A 139 -38.37 43.98 -1.22
C PHE A 139 -38.06 43.62 -2.66
N THR A 140 -36.87 43.95 -3.16
CA THR A 140 -36.34 43.45 -4.43
C THR A 140 -35.17 42.48 -4.17
N GLN A 141 -35.24 41.29 -4.75
CA GLN A 141 -34.29 40.18 -4.64
C GLN A 141 -34.45 39.23 -5.82
N GLN A 142 -33.66 39.40 -6.87
CA GLN A 142 -33.80 38.62 -8.09
C GLN A 142 -33.25 37.17 -7.96
N VAL A 143 -32.30 36.92 -7.05
CA VAL A 143 -31.70 35.59 -6.84
C VAL A 143 -32.41 34.86 -5.71
N GLN A 144 -32.83 33.61 -5.96
CA GLN A 144 -33.35 32.71 -4.94
C GLN A 144 -32.35 32.59 -3.78
N SER A 145 -32.80 32.81 -2.56
CA SER A 145 -32.01 32.60 -1.34
C SER A 145 -32.70 31.54 -0.50
N CYS A 146 -32.00 30.43 -0.30
CA CYS A 146 -32.40 29.38 0.62
C CYS A 146 -31.58 29.49 1.90
N VAL A 147 -32.23 29.35 3.05
CA VAL A 147 -31.59 29.32 4.36
C VAL A 147 -32.16 28.15 5.12
N THR A 148 -31.28 27.38 5.75
CA THR A 148 -31.65 26.35 6.71
C THR A 148 -31.31 26.83 8.11
N TYR A 149 -32.23 26.70 9.06
CA TYR A 149 -32.00 27.01 10.46
C TYR A 149 -32.76 26.03 11.36
N SER A 150 -32.20 25.71 12.51
CA SER A 150 -32.86 24.94 13.55
C SER A 150 -33.45 25.88 14.59
N ASP A 151 -34.72 25.67 14.95
CA ASP A 151 -35.28 26.29 16.15
C ASP A 151 -34.84 25.45 17.35
N ALA A 152 -33.73 25.85 17.98
CA ALA A 152 -33.35 25.31 19.28
C ALA A 152 -34.29 25.92 20.33
N THR A 153 -35.34 25.19 20.68
CA THR A 153 -36.14 25.53 21.86
C THR A 153 -35.29 25.31 23.10
N GLU A 154 -35.29 26.24 24.07
CA GLU A 154 -34.60 26.08 25.37
C GLU A 154 -35.07 24.86 26.17
N ASP A 155 -36.15 24.21 25.73
CA ASP A 155 -36.66 22.96 26.27
C ASP A 155 -36.07 21.78 25.47
N ASP A 156 -35.07 21.10 26.05
CA ASP A 156 -34.40 19.90 25.51
C ASP A 156 -35.35 18.72 25.18
N THR A 157 -36.64 18.85 25.49
CA THR A 157 -37.66 17.82 25.24
C THR A 157 -38.40 17.97 23.92
N ILE A 158 -38.31 19.12 23.25
CA ILE A 158 -38.94 19.33 21.94
C ILE A 158 -37.91 19.05 20.86
N ALA A 159 -38.20 18.08 19.99
CA ALA A 159 -37.33 17.70 18.89
C ALA A 159 -36.93 18.94 18.05
N ASN A 160 -35.63 19.12 17.80
CA ASN A 160 -35.13 20.19 16.94
C ASN A 160 -35.84 20.15 15.58
N ILE A 161 -36.63 21.18 15.28
CA ILE A 161 -37.26 21.32 13.97
C ILE A 161 -36.29 22.08 13.07
N GLU A 162 -35.88 21.44 11.98
CA GLU A 162 -35.08 22.07 10.95
C GLU A 162 -36.00 22.75 9.94
N HIS A 163 -35.82 24.05 9.77
CA HIS A 163 -36.57 24.87 8.84
C HIS A 163 -35.72 25.18 7.62
N GLN A 164 -36.15 24.71 6.45
CA GLN A 164 -35.55 25.08 5.17
C GLN A 164 -36.47 26.08 4.47
N VAL A 165 -35.95 27.27 4.17
CA VAL A 165 -36.76 28.39 3.65
C VAL A 165 -36.10 28.98 2.42
N CYS A 166 -36.77 28.89 1.28
CA CYS A 166 -36.36 29.51 0.03
C CYS A 166 -37.26 30.69 -0.33
N LYS A 167 -36.65 31.81 -0.71
CA LYS A 167 -37.31 33.08 -1.02
C LYS A 167 -36.78 33.64 -2.33
N GLN A 168 -37.68 34.10 -3.18
CA GLN A 168 -37.35 34.81 -4.42
C GLN A 168 -38.36 35.94 -4.65
N THR A 169 -37.89 36.98 -5.31
CA THR A 169 -38.78 37.99 -5.87
C THR A 169 -38.52 38.18 -7.35
N CYS A 170 -39.48 38.77 -8.05
CA CYS A 170 -39.35 39.14 -9.44
C CYS A 170 -40.06 40.49 -9.66
N ASP A 171 -39.47 41.31 -10.50
CA ASP A 171 -39.90 42.69 -10.78
C ASP A 171 -39.93 42.99 -12.28
N VAL A 172 -39.83 41.96 -13.13
CA VAL A 172 -39.85 42.12 -14.59
C VAL A 172 -41.24 42.36 -15.15
N ASP A 173 -42.25 41.66 -14.62
CA ASP A 173 -43.63 41.69 -15.13
C ASP A 173 -44.66 41.48 -14.01
N ASN A 174 -45.90 41.89 -14.27
CA ASN A 174 -47.03 41.54 -13.43
C ASN A 174 -47.22 40.02 -13.36
N ASN A 175 -47.52 39.50 -12.17
CA ASN A 175 -47.67 38.06 -11.94
C ASN A 175 -46.43 37.23 -12.31
N CYS A 176 -45.23 37.79 -12.25
CA CYS A 176 -44.00 37.04 -12.54
C CYS A 176 -43.71 35.91 -11.53
N ASN A 177 -44.38 35.89 -10.37
CA ASN A 177 -44.25 34.87 -9.34
C ASN A 177 -45.16 33.65 -9.60
N ASN A 178 -45.26 33.21 -10.86
CA ASN A 178 -46.10 32.06 -11.23
C ASN A 178 -45.43 30.71 -10.94
N GLU A 179 -44.11 30.67 -10.79
CA GLU A 179 -43.37 29.42 -10.58
C GLU A 179 -43.23 29.09 -9.09
N VAL A 180 -43.43 27.81 -8.74
CA VAL A 180 -43.13 27.31 -7.41
C VAL A 180 -41.62 27.21 -7.25
N ILE A 181 -41.09 27.87 -6.23
CA ILE A 181 -39.66 27.79 -5.89
C ILE A 181 -39.32 26.35 -5.48
N GLY A 182 -38.37 25.73 -6.19
CA GLY A 182 -37.78 24.48 -5.77
C GLY A 182 -37.03 24.66 -4.45
N LEU A 183 -37.27 23.78 -3.48
CA LEU A 183 -36.26 23.59 -2.44
C LEU A 183 -35.01 23.00 -3.12
N PRO A 184 -33.79 23.23 -2.60
CA PRO A 184 -32.65 22.44 -3.00
C PRO A 184 -33.09 20.99 -2.89
N GLU A 185 -33.13 20.27 -4.01
CA GLU A 185 -33.41 18.84 -4.00
C GLU A 185 -32.40 18.25 -3.00
N GLU A 186 -32.89 17.61 -1.94
CA GLU A 186 -32.02 16.77 -1.13
C GLU A 186 -31.39 15.82 -2.13
N GLU A 187 -30.07 15.92 -2.31
CA GLU A 187 -29.40 14.99 -3.20
C GLU A 187 -29.80 13.59 -2.74
N PRO A 188 -30.29 12.74 -3.67
CA PRO A 188 -30.85 11.46 -3.30
C PRO A 188 -29.83 10.71 -2.44
N PRO A 189 -30.29 10.01 -1.38
CA PRO A 189 -29.39 9.29 -0.50
C PRO A 189 -28.44 8.44 -1.34
N THR A 190 -27.17 8.61 -1.03
CA THR A 190 -26.06 8.10 -1.82
C THR A 190 -25.74 6.70 -1.31
N PHE A 191 -25.61 5.72 -2.20
CA PHE A 191 -25.33 4.34 -1.81
C PHE A 191 -24.07 3.82 -2.49
N CYS A 192 -23.23 3.13 -1.72
CA CYS A 192 -22.07 2.38 -2.20
C CYS A 192 -22.11 0.95 -1.65
N PHE A 193 -21.43 0.02 -2.32
CA PHE A 193 -21.05 -1.22 -1.67
C PHE A 193 -19.97 -0.93 -0.62
N VAL A 194 -20.17 -1.45 0.59
CA VAL A 194 -19.26 -1.29 1.73
C VAL A 194 -18.96 -2.67 2.30
N CYS A 195 -17.72 -3.13 2.11
CA CYS A 195 -17.25 -4.42 2.60
C CYS A 195 -15.72 -4.48 2.58
N THR A 196 -15.16 -5.43 3.32
CA THR A 196 -13.75 -5.82 3.22
C THR A 196 -13.69 -7.34 3.16
N GLY A 197 -13.01 -7.91 2.17
CA GLY A 197 -12.80 -9.35 2.03
C GLY A 197 -11.32 -9.67 1.90
N TYR A 198 -10.93 -10.87 2.33
CA TYR A 198 -9.56 -11.37 2.23
C TYR A 198 -9.58 -12.70 1.50
N TYR A 199 -8.60 -12.94 0.64
CA TYR A 199 -8.48 -14.14 -0.17
C TYR A 199 -7.02 -14.61 -0.14
N ASN A 200 -6.80 -15.91 -0.04
CA ASN A 200 -5.46 -16.47 -0.18
C ASN A 200 -5.10 -16.69 -1.66
N SER A 201 -3.89 -17.18 -1.91
CA SER A 201 -3.33 -17.38 -3.25
C SER A 201 -4.06 -18.41 -4.14
N ILE A 202 -4.93 -19.23 -3.54
CA ILE A 202 -5.77 -20.19 -4.26
C ILE A 202 -7.19 -19.65 -4.53
N GLY A 203 -7.45 -18.36 -4.22
CA GLY A 203 -8.73 -17.70 -4.42
C GLY A 203 -9.80 -18.07 -3.38
N VAL A 204 -9.42 -18.70 -2.28
CA VAL A 204 -10.33 -19.03 -1.17
C VAL A 204 -10.46 -17.83 -0.24
N GLU A 205 -11.69 -17.45 0.05
CA GLU A 205 -11.99 -16.38 1.00
C GLU A 205 -11.60 -16.80 2.42
N ILE A 206 -10.79 -15.97 3.09
CA ILE A 206 -10.34 -16.18 4.46
C ILE A 206 -11.00 -15.15 5.39
N GLY A 207 -11.45 -15.60 6.56
CA GLY A 207 -12.14 -14.74 7.54
C GLY A 207 -13.67 -14.71 7.41
N SER A 208 -14.31 -13.79 8.12
CA SER A 208 -15.77 -13.78 8.34
C SER A 208 -16.58 -12.94 7.34
N ALA A 209 -15.91 -12.16 6.49
CA ALA A 209 -16.56 -11.19 5.62
C ALA A 209 -16.80 -11.79 4.23
N THR A 210 -17.88 -12.54 4.10
CA THR A 210 -18.18 -13.25 2.84
C THR A 210 -18.75 -12.34 1.74
N GLY A 211 -18.22 -12.48 0.53
CA GLY A 211 -18.81 -11.98 -0.71
C GLY A 211 -18.47 -10.53 -1.07
N CYS A 212 -17.27 -10.03 -0.75
CA CYS A 212 -16.85 -8.68 -1.15
C CYS A 212 -16.27 -8.62 -2.59
N TYR A 213 -15.65 -9.72 -3.04
CA TYR A 213 -15.10 -9.85 -4.39
C TYR A 213 -16.22 -10.03 -5.43
N ASN A 214 -17.02 -11.10 -5.32
CA ASN A 214 -18.12 -11.40 -6.24
C ASN A 214 -19.49 -10.89 -5.74
N LEU A 215 -19.84 -9.67 -6.14
CA LEU A 215 -21.13 -9.03 -5.81
C LEU A 215 -22.30 -9.47 -6.73
N GLU A 216 -22.05 -10.37 -7.70
CA GLU A 216 -23.06 -10.77 -8.70
C GLU A 216 -24.11 -11.75 -8.19
N ILE A 217 -23.86 -12.42 -7.07
CA ILE A 217 -24.85 -13.30 -6.45
C ILE A 217 -25.92 -12.39 -5.84
N GLU A 218 -27.14 -12.38 -6.38
CA GLU A 218 -28.27 -11.52 -5.98
C GLU A 218 -28.52 -11.50 -4.45
N GLN A 219 -28.12 -12.55 -3.73
CA GLN A 219 -28.22 -12.64 -2.27
C GLN A 219 -27.23 -11.73 -1.52
N ASN A 220 -26.12 -11.33 -2.13
CA ASN A 220 -25.07 -10.51 -1.51
C ASN A 220 -25.21 -9.01 -1.82
N SER A 221 -25.91 -8.64 -2.91
CA SER A 221 -25.99 -7.24 -3.37
C SER A 221 -26.65 -6.32 -2.34
N ASN A 222 -27.67 -6.78 -1.62
CA ASN A 222 -28.33 -5.97 -0.59
C ASN A 222 -27.58 -5.97 0.76
N LYS A 223 -26.78 -7.01 1.04
CA LYS A 223 -26.09 -7.14 2.34
C LYS A 223 -25.00 -6.08 2.52
N ASN A 224 -24.26 -5.83 1.44
CA ASN A 224 -23.11 -4.93 1.41
C ASN A 224 -23.49 -3.50 0.96
N LEU A 225 -24.73 -3.27 0.52
CA LEU A 225 -25.18 -1.92 0.19
C LEU A 225 -25.39 -1.09 1.47
N ARG A 226 -24.78 0.08 1.53
CA ARG A 226 -24.91 1.03 2.64
C ARG A 226 -25.13 2.44 2.12
N GLN A 227 -25.92 3.21 2.85
CA GLN A 227 -26.07 4.64 2.62
C GLN A 227 -24.79 5.35 3.10
N CYS A 228 -24.22 6.20 2.26
CA CYS A 228 -23.06 7.02 2.59
C CYS A 228 -23.46 8.27 3.38
N SER A 229 -22.47 8.90 4.02
CA SER A 229 -22.63 10.23 4.62
C SER A 229 -23.01 11.26 3.55
N SER A 230 -23.73 12.32 3.95
CA SER A 230 -24.02 13.47 3.08
C SER A 230 -22.76 14.23 2.63
N THR A 231 -21.63 14.02 3.31
CA THR A 231 -20.33 14.59 2.94
C THR A 231 -19.61 13.79 1.85
N SER A 232 -19.98 12.52 1.66
CA SER A 232 -19.30 11.61 0.75
C SER A 232 -19.59 12.01 -0.69
N LYS A 233 -18.55 12.02 -1.52
CA LYS A 233 -18.60 12.49 -2.91
C LYS A 233 -18.36 11.39 -3.93
N SER A 234 -17.78 10.26 -3.51
CA SER A 234 -17.48 9.11 -4.37
C SER A 234 -17.70 7.78 -3.64
N CYS A 235 -17.82 6.71 -4.42
CA CYS A 235 -17.57 5.36 -3.95
C CYS A 235 -16.13 4.97 -4.32
N PHE A 236 -15.52 4.04 -3.60
CA PHE A 236 -14.23 3.47 -4.00
C PHE A 236 -14.23 1.95 -3.93
N THR A 237 -13.33 1.35 -4.70
CA THR A 237 -12.87 -0.03 -4.57
C THR A 237 -11.36 0.00 -4.51
N GLN A 238 -10.79 -0.64 -3.50
CA GLN A 238 -9.36 -0.81 -3.29
C GLN A 238 -9.03 -2.30 -3.30
N MET A 239 -7.95 -2.67 -3.96
CA MET A 239 -7.41 -4.02 -3.97
C MET A 239 -5.94 -3.96 -3.57
N HIS A 240 -5.62 -4.61 -2.47
CA HIS A 240 -4.30 -4.69 -1.88
C HIS A 240 -3.85 -6.14 -1.93
N VAL A 241 -2.82 -6.44 -2.71
CA VAL A 241 -2.20 -7.77 -2.78
C VAL A 241 -0.84 -7.70 -2.08
N GLU A 242 -0.60 -8.60 -1.15
CA GLU A 242 0.65 -8.72 -0.40
C GLU A 242 1.25 -10.12 -0.58
N TRP A 243 2.53 -10.19 -0.95
CA TRP A 243 3.34 -11.40 -0.86
C TRP A 243 4.14 -11.40 0.44
N LYS A 244 3.58 -12.09 1.43
CA LYS A 244 4.10 -12.13 2.80
C LYS A 244 5.45 -12.83 2.90
N ALA A 245 6.09 -12.62 4.04
CA ALA A 245 7.39 -13.19 4.35
C ALA A 245 7.36 -14.72 4.48
N ASN A 246 6.24 -15.30 4.92
CA ASN A 246 6.04 -16.75 4.96
C ASN A 246 5.84 -17.39 3.58
N GLY A 247 5.85 -16.60 2.50
CA GLY A 247 5.72 -17.10 1.13
C GLY A 247 4.29 -17.12 0.59
N GLU A 248 3.29 -16.88 1.44
CA GLU A 248 1.88 -16.78 1.05
C GLU A 248 1.60 -15.47 0.32
N GLN A 249 0.81 -15.51 -0.76
CA GLN A 249 0.19 -14.32 -1.34
C GLN A 249 -1.23 -14.18 -0.83
N GLN A 250 -1.59 -12.99 -0.34
CA GLN A 250 -2.95 -12.67 0.09
C GLN A 250 -3.45 -11.43 -0.63
N MET A 251 -4.73 -11.44 -0.97
CA MET A 251 -5.45 -10.31 -1.55
C MET A 251 -6.50 -9.81 -0.55
N GLN A 252 -6.52 -8.50 -0.34
CA GLN A 252 -7.58 -7.80 0.37
C GLN A 252 -8.32 -6.90 -0.61
N ILE A 253 -9.64 -7.01 -0.67
CA ILE A 253 -10.51 -6.08 -1.39
C ILE A 253 -11.34 -5.27 -0.39
N THR A 254 -11.33 -3.95 -0.53
CA THR A 254 -12.11 -3.03 0.29
C THR A 254 -12.99 -2.17 -0.60
N ARG A 255 -14.28 -2.06 -0.26
CA ARG A 255 -15.24 -1.17 -0.92
C ARG A 255 -15.81 -0.19 0.11
N GLY A 256 -16.02 1.06 -0.28
CA GLY A 256 -16.49 2.07 0.66
C GLY A 256 -16.99 3.36 0.04
N CYS A 257 -17.40 4.29 0.91
CA CYS A 257 -17.71 5.69 0.57
C CYS A 257 -16.47 6.56 0.83
N SER A 258 -16.22 7.57 0.00
CA SER A 258 -15.13 8.53 0.20
C SER A 258 -15.61 9.98 0.07
N ASP A 259 -15.05 10.87 0.88
CA ASP A 259 -15.30 12.33 0.84
C ASP A 259 -14.48 13.02 -0.27
N GLU A 260 -13.51 12.31 -0.87
CA GLU A 260 -12.75 12.80 -2.01
C GLU A 260 -13.60 12.72 -3.29
N PRO A 261 -13.65 13.80 -4.10
CA PRO A 261 -14.33 13.74 -5.38
C PRO A 261 -13.56 12.81 -6.33
N PRO A 262 -14.26 12.13 -7.26
CA PRO A 262 -13.56 11.38 -8.29
C PRO A 262 -12.66 12.34 -9.12
N PRO A 263 -11.49 11.89 -9.61
CA PRO A 263 -10.56 12.74 -10.34
C PRO A 263 -11.26 13.49 -11.48
N SER A 264 -11.21 14.83 -11.44
CA SER A 264 -12.00 15.74 -12.29
C SER A 264 -11.65 15.70 -13.80
N ALA A 265 -10.77 14.79 -14.22
CA ALA A 265 -10.24 14.68 -15.58
C ALA A 265 -10.91 13.59 -16.46
N ALA A 266 -11.75 12.71 -15.90
CA ALA A 266 -12.37 11.62 -16.66
C ALA A 266 -13.56 12.13 -17.50
N LYS A 267 -13.28 12.68 -18.68
CA LYS A 267 -14.29 12.93 -19.74
C LYS A 267 -14.62 11.68 -20.57
N SER A 268 -14.04 10.52 -20.26
CA SER A 268 -14.35 9.23 -20.88
C SER A 268 -14.86 8.24 -19.83
N THR A 269 -15.51 7.19 -20.30
CA THR A 269 -16.09 6.05 -19.57
C THR A 269 -15.11 5.25 -18.70
N GLU A 270 -13.89 5.73 -18.49
CA GLU A 270 -12.81 5.06 -17.78
C GLU A 270 -12.49 5.85 -16.50
N PHE A 271 -12.81 5.26 -15.35
CA PHE A 271 -12.39 5.81 -14.06
C PHE A 271 -10.94 5.40 -13.82
N PRO A 272 -10.02 6.37 -13.63
CA PRO A 272 -8.60 6.07 -13.51
C PRO A 272 -8.33 5.20 -12.28
N VAL A 273 -7.53 4.15 -12.47
CA VAL A 273 -6.98 3.34 -11.38
C VAL A 273 -5.66 3.94 -10.97
N THR A 274 -5.45 4.12 -9.67
CA THR A 274 -4.17 4.56 -9.10
C THR A 274 -3.55 3.39 -8.36
N CYS A 275 -2.31 3.04 -8.66
CA CYS A 275 -1.61 1.93 -8.03
C CYS A 275 -0.30 2.41 -7.38
N GLU A 276 -0.02 1.88 -6.19
CA GLU A 276 1.25 1.96 -5.50
C GLU A 276 1.80 0.55 -5.30
N ALA A 277 3.07 0.31 -5.65
CA ALA A 277 3.70 -0.99 -5.47
C ALA A 277 5.04 -0.84 -4.73
N SER A 278 5.40 -1.85 -3.94
CA SER A 278 6.70 -1.89 -3.28
C SER A 278 7.83 -1.91 -4.31
N SER A 279 8.81 -1.03 -4.16
CA SER A 279 10.06 -1.06 -4.94
C SER A 279 11.13 -1.97 -4.33
N ASP A 280 10.85 -2.56 -3.17
CA ASP A 280 11.84 -3.33 -2.41
C ASP A 280 11.99 -4.75 -2.96
N VAL A 281 13.03 -4.92 -3.79
CA VAL A 281 13.45 -6.22 -4.33
C VAL A 281 14.11 -7.11 -3.26
N SER A 282 14.27 -6.62 -2.02
CA SER A 282 14.76 -7.45 -0.90
C SER A 282 13.84 -8.63 -0.59
N GLY A 283 12.70 -8.76 -1.28
CA GLY A 283 11.93 -10.00 -1.46
C GLY A 283 11.20 -10.52 -0.21
N ALA A 284 11.46 -9.94 0.97
CA ALA A 284 10.77 -10.31 2.19
C ALA A 284 9.27 -10.00 2.10
N PHE A 285 8.93 -8.80 1.62
CA PHE A 285 7.55 -8.36 1.42
C PHE A 285 7.43 -7.68 0.07
N LEU A 286 6.41 -8.04 -0.70
CA LEU A 286 6.01 -7.32 -1.91
C LEU A 286 4.55 -6.94 -1.77
N TYR A 287 4.18 -5.73 -2.17
CA TYR A 287 2.77 -5.33 -2.20
C TYR A 287 2.42 -4.58 -3.47
N SER A 288 1.16 -4.67 -3.86
CA SER A 288 0.51 -3.87 -4.90
C SER A 288 -0.82 -3.39 -4.34
N ASP A 289 -0.99 -2.08 -4.24
CA ASP A 289 -2.19 -1.44 -3.71
C ASP A 289 -2.79 -0.54 -4.79
N CYS A 290 -3.91 -0.97 -5.37
CA CYS A 290 -4.61 -0.22 -6.39
C CYS A 290 -5.96 0.26 -5.87
N THR A 291 -6.32 1.49 -6.20
CA THR A 291 -7.61 2.10 -5.86
C THR A 291 -8.28 2.67 -7.09
N GLN A 292 -9.58 2.42 -7.22
CA GLN A 292 -10.45 3.02 -8.23
C GLN A 292 -11.61 3.75 -7.55
N THR A 293 -11.83 5.00 -7.94
CA THR A 293 -12.90 5.86 -7.41
C THR A 293 -14.00 6.06 -8.44
N PHE A 294 -15.24 5.99 -8.01
CA PHE A 294 -16.43 6.09 -8.85
C PHE A 294 -17.34 7.22 -8.36
N PRO A 295 -18.06 7.90 -9.27
CA PRO A 295 -19.15 8.78 -8.88
C PRO A 295 -20.21 7.98 -8.15
N ILE A 296 -20.83 8.63 -7.18
CA ILE A 296 -21.88 8.01 -6.38
C ILE A 296 -23.10 7.66 -7.25
N GLY A 297 -23.65 6.47 -7.03
CA GLY A 297 -24.90 6.04 -7.66
C GLY A 297 -26.11 6.80 -7.10
N LYS A 298 -27.00 7.26 -7.98
CA LYS A 298 -28.32 7.77 -7.60
C LYS A 298 -29.24 6.60 -7.23
N LEU A 299 -30.19 6.83 -6.31
CA LEU A 299 -31.22 5.85 -5.93
C LEU A 299 -31.89 5.24 -7.18
N GLY A 300 -31.84 3.92 -7.32
CA GLY A 300 -32.39 3.16 -8.46
C GLY A 300 -31.38 2.78 -9.55
N ALA A 301 -30.15 3.29 -9.50
CA ALA A 301 -29.03 2.78 -10.29
C ALA A 301 -28.13 1.89 -9.41
N PRO A 302 -27.60 0.76 -9.92
CA PRO A 302 -26.61 -0.02 -9.20
C PRO A 302 -25.37 0.87 -8.91
N PRO A 303 -24.78 0.80 -7.70
CA PRO A 303 -23.56 1.55 -7.41
C PRO A 303 -22.46 1.20 -8.40
N ALA A 304 -21.72 2.21 -8.86
CA ALA A 304 -20.67 2.05 -9.85
C ALA A 304 -19.47 1.25 -9.32
N ASN A 305 -19.26 1.21 -7.99
CA ASN A 305 -18.21 0.39 -7.37
C ASN A 305 -18.59 -1.10 -7.25
N LYS A 306 -19.37 -1.66 -8.19
CA LYS A 306 -19.68 -3.09 -8.30
C LYS A 306 -18.57 -3.82 -9.05
N ASP A 307 -18.15 -3.25 -10.17
CA ASP A 307 -17.18 -3.86 -11.08
C ASP A 307 -15.75 -3.75 -10.51
N THR A 308 -14.94 -4.75 -10.78
CA THR A 308 -13.51 -4.84 -10.41
C THR A 308 -12.62 -5.15 -11.59
N GLU A 309 -13.13 -5.38 -12.80
CA GLU A 309 -12.33 -5.87 -13.93
C GLU A 309 -11.13 -4.97 -14.23
N GLU A 310 -11.35 -3.66 -14.34
CA GLU A 310 -10.28 -2.69 -14.62
C GLU A 310 -9.27 -2.57 -13.46
N LEU A 311 -9.75 -2.68 -12.22
CA LEU A 311 -8.89 -2.70 -11.04
C LEU A 311 -8.02 -3.95 -11.02
N GLU A 312 -8.59 -5.11 -11.35
CA GLU A 312 -7.89 -6.40 -11.38
C GLU A 312 -6.81 -6.42 -12.47
N LYS A 313 -7.10 -5.91 -13.67
CA LYS A 313 -6.11 -5.74 -14.74
C LYS A 313 -4.96 -4.82 -14.35
N ALA A 314 -5.25 -3.75 -13.59
CA ALA A 314 -4.24 -2.82 -13.12
C ALA A 314 -3.35 -3.47 -12.05
N VAL A 315 -3.96 -4.20 -11.10
CA VAL A 315 -3.25 -4.93 -10.03
C VAL A 315 -2.30 -5.98 -10.60
N SER A 316 -2.76 -6.79 -11.57
CA SER A 316 -1.91 -7.81 -12.23
C SER A 316 -0.84 -7.23 -13.14
N GLY A 317 -0.88 -5.92 -13.42
CA GLY A 317 0.05 -5.26 -14.32
C GLY A 317 -0.09 -5.68 -15.79
N VAL A 318 -1.07 -6.52 -16.14
CA VAL A 318 -1.27 -7.07 -17.50
C VAL A 318 -1.50 -5.99 -18.58
N GLY A 319 -1.73 -4.73 -18.19
CA GLY A 319 -1.81 -3.57 -19.10
C GLY A 319 -0.64 -2.57 -19.08
N LEU A 320 0.32 -2.69 -18.14
CA LEU A 320 1.41 -1.69 -17.95
C LEU A 320 2.73 -2.07 -18.65
N TRP A 321 2.88 -3.32 -19.09
CA TRP A 321 4.06 -3.79 -19.82
C TRP A 321 4.01 -3.37 -21.30
N ASN A 322 4.15 -2.06 -21.55
CA ASN A 322 4.04 -1.42 -22.87
C ASN A 322 5.12 -1.80 -23.91
N ASN A 323 5.89 -2.87 -23.71
CA ASN A 323 6.97 -3.28 -24.62
C ASN A 323 6.79 -4.68 -25.25
N GLY A 324 5.67 -5.38 -25.01
CA GLY A 324 5.23 -6.50 -25.85
C GLY A 324 5.02 -7.84 -25.15
N LEU A 325 3.82 -8.41 -25.41
CA LEU A 325 3.51 -9.83 -25.59
C LEU A 325 3.88 -10.80 -24.46
N GLN A 326 3.54 -10.49 -23.21
CA GLN A 326 3.33 -11.56 -22.23
C GLN A 326 1.84 -11.84 -22.17
N GLU A 327 1.44 -13.00 -22.70
CA GLU A 327 0.06 -13.48 -22.58
C GLU A 327 -0.27 -13.70 -21.10
N PRO A 328 -1.49 -13.36 -20.66
CA PRO A 328 -1.91 -13.60 -19.27
C PRO A 328 -1.81 -15.08 -18.94
N VAL A 329 -1.29 -15.42 -17.76
CA VAL A 329 -1.26 -16.80 -17.29
C VAL A 329 -2.65 -17.17 -16.79
N ILE A 330 -3.33 -18.07 -17.52
CA ILE A 330 -4.73 -18.43 -17.26
C ILE A 330 -4.83 -19.51 -16.17
N SER A 331 -3.80 -20.35 -16.00
CA SER A 331 -3.82 -21.43 -15.00
C SER A 331 -2.45 -21.71 -14.39
N CYS A 332 -2.48 -22.11 -13.12
CA CYS A 332 -1.29 -22.49 -12.33
C CYS A 332 -1.62 -23.65 -11.39
N HIS A 333 -0.60 -24.35 -10.92
CA HIS A 333 -0.75 -25.21 -9.74
C HIS A 333 -1.00 -24.33 -8.51
N ALA A 334 -2.08 -24.59 -7.78
CA ALA A 334 -2.52 -23.79 -6.64
C ALA A 334 -2.80 -24.69 -5.44
N CYS A 335 -1.86 -24.72 -4.50
CA CYS A 335 -1.92 -25.62 -3.37
C CYS A 335 -0.94 -25.21 -2.24
N GLU A 336 -1.16 -25.76 -1.05
CA GLU A 336 -0.43 -25.41 0.17
C GLU A 336 0.02 -26.69 0.89
N HIS A 337 1.25 -26.71 1.39
CA HIS A 337 1.77 -27.78 2.26
C HIS A 337 2.46 -27.17 3.47
N PHE A 338 2.10 -27.65 4.65
CA PHE A 338 2.70 -27.30 5.93
C PHE A 338 3.21 -28.59 6.56
N SER A 339 4.52 -28.77 6.61
CA SER A 339 5.09 -29.93 7.30
C SER A 339 4.99 -29.72 8.81
N SER A 340 4.15 -30.53 9.46
CA SER A 340 4.10 -30.63 10.91
C SER A 340 4.90 -31.85 11.36
N THR A 341 5.43 -31.84 12.59
CA THR A 341 6.29 -32.90 13.13
C THR A 341 5.63 -34.29 13.23
N ASP A 342 4.33 -34.38 12.97
CA ASP A 342 3.52 -35.59 13.18
C ASP A 342 3.16 -36.27 11.86
N GLY A 343 4.16 -36.87 11.20
CA GLY A 343 3.97 -37.91 10.17
C GLY A 343 3.18 -37.48 8.92
N ASP A 344 3.87 -36.84 7.98
CA ASP A 344 3.34 -36.27 6.74
C ASP A 344 2.39 -37.20 5.95
N SER A 345 1.16 -36.71 5.76
CA SER A 345 0.41 -37.01 4.55
C SER A 345 1.22 -36.49 3.36
N LYS A 346 1.53 -37.35 2.39
CA LYS A 346 2.12 -36.97 1.09
C LYS A 346 1.20 -35.98 0.36
N ASN A 347 1.26 -34.70 0.71
CA ASN A 347 0.62 -33.64 -0.03
C ASN A 347 1.57 -33.22 -1.15
N SER A 348 1.09 -33.28 -2.38
CA SER A 348 1.86 -33.13 -3.61
C SER A 348 2.54 -31.76 -3.79
N CYS A 349 2.33 -30.78 -2.91
CA CYS A 349 2.80 -29.41 -3.12
C CYS A 349 4.28 -29.20 -2.87
N ASP A 350 4.88 -29.94 -1.94
CA ASP A 350 6.30 -29.79 -1.59
C ASP A 350 7.23 -30.36 -2.67
N GLU A 351 6.77 -31.42 -3.34
CA GLU A 351 7.45 -32.03 -4.48
C GLU A 351 6.83 -31.49 -5.79
N GLN A 352 6.50 -32.40 -6.72
CA GLN A 352 5.86 -32.11 -7.98
C GLN A 352 4.32 -32.20 -7.81
N PRO A 353 3.58 -31.07 -7.93
CA PRO A 353 2.14 -31.07 -7.79
C PRO A 353 1.45 -31.82 -8.93
N GLY A 354 0.43 -32.63 -8.62
CA GLY A 354 -0.40 -33.30 -9.63
C GLY A 354 -1.40 -32.37 -10.32
N ASP A 355 -1.98 -32.80 -11.45
CA ASP A 355 -2.92 -32.02 -12.26
C ASP A 355 -4.17 -31.59 -11.48
N GLU A 356 -4.55 -32.27 -10.40
CA GLU A 356 -5.68 -31.91 -9.54
C GLU A 356 -5.51 -30.56 -8.82
N THR A 357 -4.27 -30.09 -8.74
CA THR A 357 -3.91 -28.80 -8.15
C THR A 357 -3.99 -27.65 -9.14
N ILE A 358 -4.19 -27.92 -10.44
CA ILE A 358 -4.34 -26.86 -11.45
C ILE A 358 -5.64 -26.08 -11.20
N LYS A 359 -5.53 -24.76 -11.08
CA LYS A 359 -6.66 -23.83 -10.92
C LYS A 359 -6.55 -22.70 -11.94
N GLU A 360 -7.72 -22.18 -12.33
CA GLU A 360 -7.80 -20.94 -13.13
C GLU A 360 -7.35 -19.75 -12.29
N CYS A 361 -6.56 -18.86 -12.89
CA CYS A 361 -6.06 -17.67 -12.26
C CYS A 361 -7.07 -16.52 -12.34
N PRO A 362 -7.43 -15.90 -11.20
CA PRO A 362 -8.28 -14.71 -11.21
C PRO A 362 -7.54 -13.55 -11.88
N LEU A 363 -8.26 -12.59 -12.48
CA LEU A 363 -7.66 -11.53 -13.32
C LEU A 363 -6.56 -10.73 -12.59
N TYR A 364 -6.69 -10.52 -11.28
CA TYR A 364 -5.69 -9.82 -10.47
C TYR A 364 -4.36 -10.59 -10.29
N ALA A 365 -4.34 -11.88 -10.59
CA ALA A 365 -3.20 -12.78 -10.37
C ALA A 365 -2.72 -13.47 -11.68
N GLN A 366 -3.03 -12.91 -12.85
CA GLN A 366 -2.62 -13.46 -14.16
C GLN A 366 -1.21 -13.01 -14.61
N ALA A 367 -0.42 -12.38 -13.74
CA ALA A 367 0.93 -11.93 -14.08
C ALA A 367 1.92 -13.10 -14.20
N GLY A 368 1.64 -14.22 -13.52
CA GLY A 368 2.46 -15.43 -13.56
C GLY A 368 1.97 -16.50 -12.59
N CYS A 369 2.60 -17.67 -12.60
CA CYS A 369 2.52 -18.61 -11.50
C CYS A 369 3.62 -18.31 -10.49
N PHE A 370 3.39 -18.61 -9.21
CA PHE A 370 4.44 -18.59 -8.20
C PHE A 370 4.60 -19.93 -7.49
N VAL A 371 5.81 -20.13 -7.00
CA VAL A 371 6.14 -21.09 -5.94
C VAL A 371 6.92 -20.34 -4.87
N SER A 372 6.59 -20.62 -3.62
CA SER A 372 7.35 -20.16 -2.48
C SER A 372 7.63 -21.31 -1.53
N HIS A 373 8.84 -21.31 -0.99
CA HIS A 373 9.29 -22.26 0.01
C HIS A 373 9.87 -21.51 1.20
N THR A 374 9.28 -21.72 2.36
CA THR A 374 9.71 -21.09 3.61
C THR A 374 10.15 -22.16 4.59
N THR A 375 11.37 -22.03 5.07
CA THR A 375 11.88 -22.81 6.21
C THR A 375 11.86 -21.93 7.45
N ARG A 376 11.37 -22.46 8.57
CA ARG A 376 11.46 -21.82 9.88
C ARG A 376 12.05 -22.78 10.90
N GLU A 377 12.90 -22.24 11.78
CA GLU A 377 13.43 -23.01 12.91
C GLU A 377 12.41 -23.06 14.06
N VAL A 378 11.92 -24.26 14.34
CA VAL A 378 11.04 -24.59 15.46
C VAL A 378 11.90 -24.92 16.69
N LEU A 379 11.34 -24.74 17.89
CA LEU A 379 11.97 -25.12 19.17
C LEU A 379 12.60 -26.53 19.09
N HIS A 380 13.83 -26.66 19.57
CA HIS A 380 14.65 -27.89 19.56
C HIS A 380 15.31 -28.27 18.23
N GLY A 381 15.53 -27.32 17.31
CA GLY A 381 16.30 -27.54 16.08
C GLY A 381 15.51 -28.28 14.99
N TYR A 382 14.20 -28.46 15.19
CA TYR A 382 13.31 -28.94 14.13
C TYR A 382 13.07 -27.82 13.13
N ARG A 383 13.14 -28.12 11.83
CA ARG A 383 12.78 -27.17 10.77
C ARG A 383 11.40 -27.53 10.25
N SER A 384 10.46 -26.59 10.28
CA SER A 384 9.23 -26.76 9.50
C SER A 384 9.40 -26.09 8.15
N ARG A 385 8.75 -26.69 7.16
CA ARG A 385 8.74 -26.29 5.75
C ARG A 385 7.31 -26.00 5.33
N ASP A 386 7.12 -24.80 4.80
CA ASP A 386 5.86 -24.32 4.28
C ASP A 386 6.06 -24.05 2.78
N THR A 387 5.28 -24.74 1.95
CA THR A 387 5.34 -24.57 0.49
C THR A 387 3.99 -24.07 -0.02
N HIS A 388 4.03 -22.95 -0.74
CA HIS A 388 2.85 -22.32 -1.35
C HIS A 388 3.03 -22.26 -2.86
N ARG A 389 2.00 -22.67 -3.59
CA ARG A 389 1.91 -22.52 -5.05
C ARG A 389 0.61 -21.81 -5.39
N GLY A 390 0.62 -20.98 -6.41
CA GLY A 390 -0.60 -20.32 -6.88
C GLY A 390 -0.37 -19.38 -8.05
N CYS A 391 -1.41 -18.65 -8.38
CA CYS A 391 -1.35 -17.54 -9.33
C CYS A 391 -0.78 -16.30 -8.64
N SER A 392 -0.04 -15.49 -9.39
CA SER A 392 0.74 -14.36 -8.86
C SER A 392 0.33 -13.06 -9.50
N THR A 393 0.11 -12.05 -8.66
CA THR A 393 0.04 -10.65 -9.10
C THR A 393 1.41 -10.09 -9.47
N PHE A 394 2.46 -10.67 -8.89
CA PHE A 394 3.83 -10.24 -9.08
C PHE A 394 4.49 -11.04 -10.20
N ASN A 395 5.25 -10.36 -11.04
CA ASN A 395 6.19 -11.00 -11.94
C ASN A 395 7.60 -10.62 -11.50
N LEU A 396 8.31 -11.56 -10.87
CA LEU A 396 9.66 -11.32 -10.40
C LEU A 396 10.67 -11.25 -11.56
N ALA A 397 10.28 -11.63 -12.80
CA ALA A 397 11.14 -11.61 -13.98
C ALA A 397 11.82 -10.25 -14.17
N THR A 398 13.10 -10.16 -13.82
CA THR A 398 13.90 -8.94 -13.96
C THR A 398 14.04 -8.53 -15.43
N GLU A 399 14.24 -7.22 -15.63
CA GLU A 399 14.52 -6.56 -16.91
C GLU A 399 15.46 -7.39 -17.79
N GLY A 400 14.92 -8.01 -18.84
CA GLY A 400 15.69 -8.85 -19.76
C GLY A 400 14.89 -9.95 -20.47
N GLY A 401 13.68 -10.27 -20.01
CA GLY A 401 12.73 -11.12 -20.75
C GLY A 401 13.15 -12.59 -20.92
N VAL A 402 14.08 -13.08 -20.09
CA VAL A 402 14.42 -14.51 -20.08
C VAL A 402 13.46 -15.22 -19.13
N ALA A 403 12.64 -16.11 -19.68
CA ALA A 403 11.78 -17.00 -18.93
C ALA A 403 12.61 -17.84 -17.94
N ASP A 404 12.09 -18.01 -16.74
CA ASP A 404 12.63 -18.84 -15.65
C ASP A 404 13.77 -18.19 -14.85
N LEU A 405 13.37 -17.39 -13.86
CA LEU A 405 14.30 -16.75 -12.93
C LEU A 405 14.85 -17.68 -11.87
N LYS A 406 16.05 -17.30 -11.40
CA LYS A 406 16.58 -17.73 -10.11
C LYS A 406 15.65 -17.27 -8.97
N PRO A 407 15.36 -18.14 -7.99
CA PRO A 407 14.56 -17.76 -6.83
C PRO A 407 15.18 -16.58 -6.09
N VAL A 408 14.32 -15.71 -5.55
CA VAL A 408 14.72 -14.66 -4.62
C VAL A 408 14.59 -15.24 -3.22
N CYS A 409 15.72 -15.58 -2.60
CA CYS A 409 15.79 -16.18 -1.27
C CYS A 409 16.30 -15.18 -0.25
N ASN A 410 15.52 -14.94 0.81
CA ASN A 410 15.91 -14.03 1.88
C ASN A 410 15.68 -14.65 3.26
N GLY A 411 16.66 -14.47 4.12
CA GLY A 411 16.55 -14.75 5.55
C GLY A 411 16.05 -13.50 6.29
N PHE A 412 15.03 -13.63 7.13
CA PHE A 412 14.52 -12.54 7.96
C PHE A 412 14.15 -13.02 9.36
N LYS A 413 14.15 -12.09 10.32
CA LYS A 413 13.69 -12.34 11.69
C LYS A 413 12.29 -11.77 11.85
N ALA A 414 11.32 -12.62 12.15
CA ALA A 414 9.95 -12.20 12.46
C ALA A 414 9.47 -12.89 13.74
N ASN A 415 8.55 -12.26 14.47
CA ASN A 415 7.96 -12.88 15.65
C ASN A 415 6.99 -13.98 15.24
N ASP A 416 7.03 -15.13 15.91
CA ASP A 416 6.01 -16.19 15.79
C ASP A 416 4.68 -15.78 16.46
N GLU A 417 3.68 -16.66 16.43
CA GLU A 417 2.37 -16.42 17.03
C GLU A 417 2.45 -16.16 18.55
N GLU A 418 3.49 -16.70 19.21
CA GLU A 418 3.81 -16.47 20.62
C GLU A 418 4.65 -15.20 20.87
N GLY A 419 4.96 -14.43 19.81
CA GLY A 419 5.71 -13.19 19.90
C GLY A 419 7.23 -13.35 20.03
N GLN A 420 7.77 -14.57 19.84
CA GLN A 420 9.21 -14.84 19.90
C GLN A 420 9.87 -14.64 18.53
N PRO A 421 11.04 -13.98 18.45
CA PRO A 421 11.73 -13.80 17.17
C PRO A 421 12.25 -15.13 16.64
N ARG A 422 11.85 -15.49 15.42
CA ARG A 422 12.29 -16.66 14.66
C ARG A 422 12.99 -16.25 13.39
N GLU A 423 13.97 -17.05 12.99
CA GLU A 423 14.58 -16.96 11.66
C GLU A 423 13.73 -17.73 10.66
N PHE A 424 13.36 -17.03 9.60
CA PHE A 424 12.68 -17.57 8.44
C PHE A 424 13.61 -17.42 7.24
N ASN A 425 13.75 -18.47 6.43
CA ASN A 425 14.31 -18.33 5.09
C ASN A 425 13.21 -18.63 4.09
N SER A 426 12.79 -17.60 3.34
CA SER A 426 11.78 -17.73 2.31
C SER A 426 12.41 -17.52 0.94
N CYS A 427 12.19 -18.50 0.06
CA CYS A 427 12.50 -18.43 -1.35
C CYS A 427 11.21 -18.22 -2.13
N LYS A 428 11.22 -17.24 -3.04
CA LYS A 428 10.09 -16.88 -3.88
C LYS A 428 10.51 -16.92 -5.34
N GLN A 429 9.70 -17.55 -6.18
CA GLN A 429 9.95 -17.65 -7.61
C GLN A 429 8.64 -17.46 -8.36
N THR A 430 8.70 -16.79 -9.50
CA THR A 430 7.60 -16.69 -10.46
C THR A 430 8.03 -17.21 -11.81
N CYS A 431 7.06 -17.66 -12.59
CA CYS A 431 7.23 -18.07 -13.97
C CYS A 431 5.99 -17.66 -14.77
N SER A 432 6.10 -17.56 -16.09
CA SER A 432 5.10 -16.85 -16.91
C SER A 432 4.42 -17.71 -17.97
N THR A 433 4.56 -19.02 -17.88
CA THR A 433 3.81 -19.97 -18.72
C THR A 433 2.77 -20.68 -17.87
N GLU A 434 1.75 -21.25 -18.48
CA GLU A 434 0.72 -21.97 -17.73
C GLU A 434 1.31 -23.16 -16.97
N ASN A 435 0.94 -23.31 -15.70
CA ASN A 435 1.32 -24.44 -14.86
C ASN A 435 2.84 -24.66 -14.72
N CYS A 436 3.65 -23.61 -14.92
CA CYS A 436 5.11 -23.67 -14.84
C CYS A 436 5.65 -23.81 -13.41
N ASN A 437 4.82 -23.56 -12.41
CA ASN A 437 5.17 -23.76 -11.01
C ASN A 437 4.97 -25.23 -10.60
N ASN A 438 5.45 -26.17 -11.42
CA ASN A 438 5.38 -27.62 -11.19
C ASN A 438 6.73 -28.22 -10.76
N GLU A 439 7.83 -27.47 -10.86
CA GLU A 439 9.14 -27.91 -10.41
C GLU A 439 9.26 -27.88 -8.88
N GLU A 440 10.16 -28.68 -8.31
CA GLU A 440 10.48 -28.68 -6.89
C GLU A 440 10.90 -27.26 -6.46
N PRO A 441 10.38 -26.74 -5.33
CA PRO A 441 10.69 -25.38 -4.91
C PRO A 441 12.19 -25.26 -4.68
N VAL A 442 12.81 -24.23 -5.28
CA VAL A 442 14.23 -24.00 -5.00
C VAL A 442 14.37 -23.53 -3.56
N THR A 443 15.01 -24.37 -2.75
CA THR A 443 15.39 -24.01 -1.39
C THR A 443 16.62 -23.13 -1.44
N ARG A 444 16.80 -22.27 -0.44
CA ARG A 444 18.09 -21.60 -0.25
C ARG A 444 19.09 -22.75 -0.15
N PRO A 445 20.16 -22.80 -0.99
CA PRO A 445 21.17 -23.83 -0.82
C PRO A 445 21.55 -23.81 0.65
N GLU A 446 21.54 -24.98 1.28
CA GLU A 446 21.93 -25.14 2.68
C GLU A 446 23.14 -24.24 2.92
N THR A 447 23.08 -23.41 3.96
CA THR A 447 24.12 -22.43 4.31
C THR A 447 25.47 -23.03 3.97
N LEU A 448 26.13 -22.45 2.95
CA LEU A 448 27.37 -22.99 2.42
C LEU A 448 28.26 -23.30 3.61
N SER A 449 28.61 -24.56 3.81
CA SER A 449 29.53 -24.94 4.86
C SER A 449 30.87 -25.21 4.21
N CYS A 450 31.95 -24.76 4.82
CA CYS A 450 33.30 -25.04 4.32
C CYS A 450 34.14 -25.54 5.49
N PHE A 451 35.19 -26.30 5.19
CA PHE A 451 36.21 -26.54 6.19
C PHE A 451 36.94 -25.21 6.48
N SER A 452 37.14 -24.88 7.74
CA SER A 452 37.90 -23.73 8.19
C SER A 452 38.90 -24.12 9.26
N CYS A 453 40.17 -24.14 8.87
CA CYS A 453 41.29 -24.57 9.70
C CYS A 453 42.61 -24.13 9.07
N SER A 454 43.69 -24.12 9.84
CA SER A 454 45.04 -23.92 9.33
C SER A 454 46.05 -24.87 9.96
N GLU A 455 46.88 -25.48 9.12
CA GLU A 455 47.95 -26.36 9.59
C GLU A 455 49.27 -26.09 8.88
N THR A 456 50.35 -26.00 9.66
CA THR A 456 51.73 -25.80 9.18
C THR A 456 52.56 -27.05 9.43
N TRP A 457 53.17 -27.58 8.38
CA TRP A 457 54.10 -28.71 8.43
C TRP A 457 55.52 -28.25 8.14
N SER A 458 56.50 -28.81 8.85
CA SER A 458 57.91 -28.69 8.46
C SER A 458 58.25 -29.66 7.32
N HIS A 459 59.40 -29.45 6.70
CA HIS A 459 60.06 -30.42 5.80
C HIS A 459 60.27 -31.83 6.39
N LEU A 460 60.09 -32.03 7.70
CA LEU A 460 60.12 -33.34 8.37
C LEU A 460 58.73 -33.99 8.47
N ASN A 461 57.72 -33.45 7.79
CA ASN A 461 56.31 -33.87 7.89
C ASN A 461 55.79 -33.89 9.33
N THR A 462 56.25 -32.92 10.14
CA THR A 462 55.77 -32.70 11.50
C THR A 462 55.07 -31.37 11.60
N THR A 463 53.94 -31.33 12.30
CA THR A 463 53.19 -30.11 12.58
C THR A 463 54.05 -29.15 13.41
N VAL A 464 54.12 -27.88 13.00
CA VAL A 464 54.89 -26.83 13.68
C VAL A 464 53.95 -25.79 14.27
N GLY A 465 54.28 -25.29 15.46
CA GLY A 465 53.59 -24.19 16.11
C GLY A 465 52.21 -24.56 16.65
N SER A 466 51.34 -23.56 16.74
CA SER A 466 49.93 -23.74 17.12
C SER A 466 49.10 -23.89 15.86
N SER A 467 48.94 -25.13 15.41
CA SER A 467 48.24 -25.52 14.19
C SER A 467 47.05 -26.43 14.51
N ASP A 468 46.03 -26.42 13.66
CA ASP A 468 44.86 -27.29 13.73
C ASP A 468 45.21 -28.68 13.21
N GLN A 469 45.76 -29.54 14.07
CA GLN A 469 46.22 -30.87 13.68
C GLN A 469 45.08 -31.69 13.05
N GLY A 470 45.30 -32.17 11.81
CA GLY A 470 44.29 -32.89 11.03
C GLY A 470 43.69 -32.07 9.89
N CYS A 471 43.98 -30.76 9.83
CA CYS A 471 43.56 -29.91 8.74
C CYS A 471 44.29 -30.22 7.42
N PHE A 472 45.50 -30.80 7.41
CA PHE A 472 46.31 -30.83 6.19
C PHE A 472 45.68 -31.64 5.04
N MET A 473 45.49 -32.96 5.19
CA MET A 473 45.07 -33.84 4.08
C MET A 473 43.55 -34.05 4.01
N ASP A 474 42.95 -34.47 5.11
CA ASP A 474 41.54 -34.88 5.19
C ASP A 474 40.94 -34.31 6.49
N PRO A 475 40.35 -33.10 6.42
CA PRO A 475 39.87 -32.41 7.61
C PRO A 475 38.68 -33.16 8.20
N GLY A 476 38.69 -33.37 9.51
CA GLY A 476 37.53 -33.90 10.22
C GLY A 476 36.33 -32.93 10.20
N GLU A 477 35.14 -33.47 10.47
CA GLU A 477 33.89 -32.71 10.53
C GLU A 477 33.93 -31.56 11.57
N GLU A 478 34.81 -31.65 12.57
CA GLU A 478 35.03 -30.60 13.56
C GLU A 478 35.51 -29.26 12.97
N PHE A 479 36.05 -29.27 11.73
CA PHE A 479 36.47 -28.07 11.03
C PHE A 479 35.39 -27.49 10.11
N ILE A 480 34.21 -28.10 10.02
CA ILE A 480 33.11 -27.58 9.20
C ILE A 480 32.51 -26.36 9.91
N VAL A 481 32.52 -25.23 9.20
CA VAL A 481 31.87 -23.99 9.65
C VAL A 481 30.82 -23.55 8.64
N GLU A 482 29.71 -23.01 9.11
CA GLU A 482 28.74 -22.33 8.26
C GLU A 482 29.30 -20.99 7.81
N CYS A 483 29.29 -20.74 6.50
CA CYS A 483 29.80 -19.51 5.92
C CYS A 483 28.81 -18.35 6.10
N GLY A 484 29.33 -17.12 6.07
CA GLY A 484 28.52 -15.92 6.18
C GLY A 484 27.55 -15.76 4.99
N PRO A 485 26.51 -14.91 5.11
CA PRO A 485 25.54 -14.69 4.03
C PRO A 485 26.16 -14.11 2.75
N ASP A 486 27.30 -13.43 2.87
CA ASP A 486 28.05 -12.87 1.74
C ASP A 486 29.06 -13.86 1.14
N ASP A 487 29.32 -14.98 1.80
CA ASP A 487 30.27 -15.98 1.35
C ASP A 487 29.55 -16.95 0.40
N HIS A 488 30.14 -17.17 -0.76
CA HIS A 488 29.53 -17.95 -1.83
C HIS A 488 30.43 -19.07 -2.34
N MET A 489 31.66 -19.18 -1.82
CA MET A 489 32.64 -20.20 -2.19
C MET A 489 33.45 -20.68 -1.00
N CYS A 490 33.95 -21.90 -1.09
CA CYS A 490 35.00 -22.40 -0.22
C CYS A 490 36.36 -22.07 -0.84
N ALA A 491 37.36 -21.80 0.00
CA ALA A 491 38.73 -21.55 -0.43
C ALA A 491 39.69 -22.53 0.23
N ILE A 492 40.74 -22.86 -0.52
CA ILE A 492 41.96 -23.53 -0.05
C ILE A 492 43.12 -22.64 -0.45
N GLU A 493 43.99 -22.35 0.51
CA GLU A 493 45.28 -21.74 0.27
C GLU A 493 46.37 -22.74 0.64
N PHE A 494 47.30 -22.94 -0.29
CA PHE A 494 48.46 -23.82 -0.13
C PHE A 494 49.74 -23.01 -0.36
N GLU A 495 50.59 -22.95 0.65
CA GLU A 495 51.79 -22.12 0.66
C GLU A 495 53.00 -22.96 1.06
N ILE A 496 54.12 -22.80 0.33
CA ILE A 496 55.42 -23.37 0.69
C ILE A 496 56.38 -22.20 0.87
N ASP A 497 56.87 -22.04 2.10
CA ASP A 497 57.80 -20.99 2.50
C ASP A 497 59.20 -21.56 2.72
N TRP A 498 60.19 -20.90 2.14
CA TRP A 498 61.61 -21.12 2.42
C TRP A 498 62.15 -20.01 3.30
N LEU A 499 62.39 -20.35 4.57
CA LEU A 499 62.79 -19.43 5.62
C LEU A 499 64.30 -19.12 5.58
N LEU A 500 64.69 -18.01 6.22
CA LEU A 500 66.07 -17.53 6.32
C LEU A 500 67.04 -18.52 6.98
N ASN A 501 66.53 -19.43 7.83
CA ASN A 501 67.32 -20.45 8.49
C ASN A 501 67.50 -21.72 7.62
N GLY A 502 67.07 -21.67 6.36
CA GLY A 502 67.14 -22.77 5.42
C GLY A 502 66.01 -23.78 5.53
N GLN A 503 65.10 -23.67 6.51
CA GLN A 503 63.96 -24.58 6.65
C GLN A 503 62.88 -24.27 5.60
N GLN A 504 62.19 -25.31 5.16
CA GLN A 504 60.96 -25.19 4.42
C GLN A 504 59.76 -25.56 5.30
N ASN A 505 58.73 -24.72 5.24
CA ASN A 505 57.43 -24.96 5.86
C ASN A 505 56.35 -25.02 4.79
N THR A 506 55.37 -25.88 4.98
CA THR A 506 54.18 -25.98 4.13
C THR A 506 52.96 -25.62 4.95
N ILE A 507 52.12 -24.73 4.46
CA ILE A 507 50.97 -24.20 5.16
C ILE A 507 49.72 -24.45 4.32
N VAL A 508 48.71 -25.06 4.93
CA VAL A 508 47.35 -25.17 4.39
C VAL A 508 46.44 -24.24 5.19
N ARG A 509 45.61 -23.46 4.48
CA ARG A 509 44.49 -22.72 5.09
C ARG A 509 43.22 -23.02 4.33
N ARG A 510 42.16 -23.35 5.06
CA ARG A 510 40.82 -23.52 4.51
C ARG A 510 39.90 -22.46 5.09
N SER A 511 39.01 -21.91 4.28
CA SER A 511 38.07 -20.89 4.74
C SER A 511 36.84 -20.75 3.84
N CYS A 512 35.83 -20.06 4.36
CA CYS A 512 34.81 -19.43 3.53
C CYS A 512 35.40 -18.20 2.81
N THR A 513 34.91 -17.90 1.62
CA THR A 513 35.25 -16.66 0.92
C THR A 513 34.07 -16.11 0.14
N ARG A 514 34.00 -14.78 0.05
CA ARG A 514 33.02 -14.06 -0.78
C ARG A 514 33.21 -14.38 -2.25
N GLY A 515 34.46 -14.51 -2.67
CA GLY A 515 34.84 -14.59 -4.07
C GLY A 515 34.48 -13.32 -4.83
N ASP A 516 35.38 -12.83 -5.66
CA ASP A 516 35.02 -11.73 -6.56
C ASP A 516 33.97 -12.29 -7.54
N ARG A 517 32.75 -11.72 -7.54
CA ARG A 517 31.60 -12.24 -8.32
C ARG A 517 31.90 -12.46 -9.81
N GLU A 518 32.97 -11.87 -10.33
CA GLU A 518 33.41 -11.96 -11.72
C GLU A 518 34.48 -13.05 -11.97
N ALA A 519 35.25 -13.47 -10.96
CA ALA A 519 36.41 -14.36 -11.17
C ALA A 519 36.04 -15.86 -11.28
N GLY A 520 34.86 -16.27 -10.79
CA GLY A 520 34.42 -17.68 -10.83
C GLY A 520 35.30 -18.63 -9.99
N PRO A 521 34.98 -19.93 -9.97
CA PRO A 521 35.87 -20.95 -9.40
C PRO A 521 37.16 -21.01 -10.22
N GLY A 522 38.29 -21.08 -9.56
CA GLY A 522 39.59 -21.13 -10.24
C GLY A 522 40.75 -21.22 -9.28
N THR A 523 41.94 -21.33 -9.88
CA THR A 523 43.20 -21.43 -9.12
C THR A 523 44.13 -20.32 -9.55
N GLU A 524 44.57 -19.53 -8.58
CA GLU A 524 45.58 -18.48 -8.75
C GLU A 524 46.86 -18.88 -8.02
N CYS A 525 47.98 -18.88 -8.72
CA CYS A 525 49.29 -19.18 -8.13
C CYS A 525 50.21 -17.98 -8.25
N SER A 526 50.73 -17.55 -7.10
CA SER A 526 51.77 -16.54 -6.98
C SER A 526 53.10 -17.22 -6.63
N VAL A 527 54.14 -16.89 -7.40
CA VAL A 527 55.51 -17.29 -7.12
C VAL A 527 56.31 -16.03 -6.93
N ASN A 528 56.88 -15.82 -5.75
CA ASN A 528 57.80 -14.71 -5.54
C ASN A 528 59.24 -15.19 -5.64
N SER A 529 59.91 -14.74 -6.69
CA SER A 529 61.36 -14.85 -6.89
C SER A 529 62.07 -13.49 -6.76
N GLY A 530 61.44 -12.52 -6.08
CA GLY A 530 61.87 -11.13 -6.01
C GLY A 530 62.98 -10.80 -5.00
N SER A 531 64.01 -10.11 -5.52
CA SER A 531 65.04 -9.21 -4.95
C SER A 531 65.68 -9.39 -3.56
N SER A 532 65.00 -9.95 -2.55
CA SER A 532 65.65 -10.34 -1.30
C SER A 532 66.09 -11.79 -1.44
N ALA A 533 67.36 -12.03 -1.73
CA ALA A 533 67.95 -13.33 -2.08
C ALA A 533 67.80 -14.46 -1.04
N ASN A 534 67.08 -14.23 0.07
CA ASN A 534 67.07 -15.12 1.24
C ASN A 534 65.69 -15.66 1.62
N PHE A 535 64.59 -15.23 0.98
CA PHE A 535 63.24 -15.76 1.25
C PHE A 535 62.54 -16.09 -0.08
N HIS A 536 62.01 -17.30 -0.17
CA HIS A 536 61.27 -17.77 -1.34
C HIS A 536 59.93 -18.34 -0.89
N PHE A 537 58.87 -18.08 -1.65
CA PHE A 537 57.61 -18.76 -1.42
C PHE A 537 56.90 -19.06 -2.74
N LYS A 538 56.08 -20.10 -2.68
CA LYS A 538 55.08 -20.41 -3.70
C LYS A 538 53.74 -20.60 -3.01
N LYS A 539 52.76 -19.80 -3.42
CA LYS A 539 51.43 -19.79 -2.83
C LYS A 539 50.40 -19.93 -3.94
N CYS A 540 49.51 -20.91 -3.81
CA CYS A 540 48.34 -21.04 -4.65
C CYS A 540 47.07 -20.90 -3.81
N THR A 541 46.03 -20.33 -4.39
CA THR A 541 44.69 -20.28 -3.83
C THR A 541 43.71 -20.88 -4.82
N GLU A 542 42.89 -21.82 -4.36
CA GLU A 542 41.83 -22.48 -5.13
C GLU A 542 40.48 -22.17 -4.51
N THR A 543 39.50 -21.82 -5.34
CA THR A 543 38.12 -21.57 -4.91
C THR A 543 37.14 -22.55 -5.56
N THR A 544 36.25 -23.12 -4.76
CA THR A 544 35.30 -24.16 -5.18
C THR A 544 33.86 -23.80 -4.77
N ARG A 545 32.88 -24.32 -5.51
CA ARG A 545 31.45 -24.16 -5.21
C ARG A 545 30.91 -25.41 -4.51
N GLY A 546 29.97 -25.20 -3.61
CA GLY A 546 29.27 -26.26 -2.89
C GLY A 546 29.82 -26.48 -1.49
N SER A 547 28.96 -27.00 -0.62
CA SER A 547 29.33 -27.26 0.77
C SER A 547 30.42 -28.33 0.87
N ASN A 548 31.37 -28.10 1.76
CA ASN A 548 32.50 -28.98 2.06
C ASN A 548 33.39 -29.26 0.82
N SER A 549 33.29 -28.42 -0.20
CA SER A 549 34.00 -28.60 -1.48
C SER A 549 35.51 -28.37 -1.36
N ASN A 550 35.96 -27.73 -0.28
CA ASN A 550 37.38 -27.56 0.03
C ASN A 550 37.98 -28.69 0.86
N SER A 551 37.36 -29.89 0.91
CA SER A 551 37.86 -31.07 1.63
C SER A 551 39.17 -31.63 1.05
N HIS A 552 39.33 -31.58 -0.28
CA HIS A 552 40.45 -32.21 -0.96
C HIS A 552 41.50 -31.18 -1.39
N LEU A 553 42.76 -31.60 -1.50
CA LEU A 553 43.86 -30.73 -1.93
C LEU A 553 44.17 -30.91 -3.43
N ASP A 554 43.19 -30.67 -4.30
CA ASP A 554 43.41 -30.71 -5.76
C ASP A 554 44.44 -29.65 -6.20
N ILE A 555 44.52 -28.55 -5.44
CA ILE A 555 45.57 -27.52 -5.52
C ILE A 555 47.02 -28.06 -5.53
N LEU A 556 47.28 -29.28 -5.04
CA LEU A 556 48.63 -29.88 -5.08
C LEU A 556 49.12 -30.15 -6.50
N ALA A 557 48.23 -30.33 -7.46
CA ALA A 557 48.61 -30.52 -8.86
C ALA A 557 49.46 -29.35 -9.41
N TYR A 558 49.28 -28.15 -8.87
CA TYR A 558 50.03 -26.95 -9.25
C TYR A 558 51.45 -26.89 -8.65
N PHE A 559 51.76 -27.81 -7.72
CA PHE A 559 53.07 -27.99 -7.11
C PHE A 559 53.81 -29.24 -7.63
N ALA A 560 53.14 -30.05 -8.46
CA ALA A 560 53.72 -31.28 -8.98
C ALA A 560 54.77 -31.01 -10.07
N ASN A 561 55.90 -31.73 -10.00
CA ASN A 561 56.90 -31.76 -11.05
C ASN A 561 56.63 -32.94 -12.01
N PRO A 562 56.71 -32.77 -13.35
CA PRO A 562 56.54 -33.86 -14.32
C PRO A 562 57.53 -35.03 -14.15
N THR A 563 58.69 -34.75 -13.58
CA THR A 563 59.72 -35.71 -13.18
C THR A 563 59.92 -35.65 -11.67
N PRO A 564 58.99 -36.21 -10.88
CA PRO A 564 58.97 -36.04 -9.45
C PRO A 564 60.16 -36.73 -8.79
N VAL A 565 60.81 -36.03 -7.87
CA VAL A 565 61.70 -36.66 -6.90
C VAL A 565 60.84 -37.38 -5.87
N ILE A 566 60.97 -38.71 -5.83
CA ILE A 566 60.14 -39.58 -4.99
C ILE A 566 60.65 -39.62 -3.54
N ASP A 567 61.97 -39.57 -3.39
CA ASP A 567 62.65 -39.82 -2.14
C ASP A 567 63.76 -38.78 -1.94
N CYS A 568 63.82 -38.17 -0.76
CA CYS A 568 64.90 -37.28 -0.35
C CYS A 568 65.42 -37.67 1.02
N TYR A 569 66.71 -37.46 1.25
CA TYR A 569 67.26 -37.51 2.60
C TYR A 569 66.71 -36.34 3.41
N SER A 570 66.17 -36.61 4.60
CA SER A 570 65.61 -35.60 5.49
C SER A 570 66.20 -35.73 6.89
N CYS A 571 66.82 -34.65 7.37
CA CYS A 571 67.40 -34.57 8.70
C CYS A 571 67.45 -33.10 9.13
N SER A 572 67.50 -32.84 10.44
CA SER A 572 67.77 -31.50 10.97
C SER A 572 68.82 -31.56 12.08
N HIS A 573 69.70 -30.55 12.14
CA HIS A 573 70.70 -30.42 13.20
C HIS A 573 70.51 -29.08 13.92
N ASN A 574 70.36 -29.13 15.24
CA ASN A 574 70.28 -27.95 16.09
C ASN A 574 71.39 -27.99 17.14
N SER A 575 72.42 -27.17 16.94
CA SER A 575 73.62 -27.12 17.78
C SER A 575 73.37 -26.70 19.23
N GLU A 576 72.18 -26.15 19.54
CA GLU A 576 71.77 -25.77 20.89
C GLU A 576 71.33 -26.96 21.77
N GLN A 577 71.01 -28.12 21.20
CA GLN A 577 70.47 -29.27 21.94
C GLN A 577 71.51 -30.31 22.43
N GLY A 578 72.81 -30.05 22.26
CA GLY A 578 73.88 -30.96 22.69
C GLY A 578 74.09 -32.16 21.76
N ALA A 579 75.27 -32.76 21.84
CA ALA A 579 75.90 -33.66 20.85
C ALA A 579 75.20 -35.01 20.55
N ASP A 580 73.96 -35.22 20.98
CA ASP A 580 73.23 -36.51 20.81
C ASP A 580 72.15 -36.47 19.70
N ALA A 581 72.11 -35.42 18.86
CA ALA A 581 71.22 -35.32 17.70
C ALA A 581 71.98 -35.13 16.36
N ASP A 582 73.23 -35.59 16.30
CA ASP A 582 74.20 -35.31 15.22
C ASP A 582 74.10 -36.24 14.00
N ASN A 583 72.92 -36.35 13.40
CA ASN A 583 72.76 -37.21 12.21
C ASN A 583 72.91 -36.47 10.87
N CYS A 584 72.98 -35.14 10.82
CA CYS A 584 73.17 -34.42 9.54
C CYS A 584 74.64 -34.13 9.15
N LEU A 585 75.62 -34.39 10.03
CA LEU A 585 76.98 -33.85 9.90
C LEU A 585 78.05 -34.82 9.34
N ALA A 586 77.69 -36.02 8.88
CA ALA A 586 78.66 -37.01 8.36
C ALA A 586 78.44 -37.31 6.86
N SER A 587 79.20 -36.64 5.99
CA SER A 587 78.98 -36.61 4.53
C SER A 587 79.27 -37.92 3.77
N ASN A 588 79.57 -39.05 4.44
CA ASN A 588 79.80 -40.34 3.77
C ASN A 588 79.05 -41.53 4.43
N GLU A 589 78.67 -41.47 5.71
CA GLU A 589 77.94 -42.57 6.39
C GLU A 589 76.40 -42.49 6.22
N LEU A 590 75.87 -41.33 5.83
CA LEU A 590 74.43 -41.14 5.60
C LEU A 590 73.89 -41.83 4.35
N LEU A 591 74.76 -42.15 3.38
CA LEU A 591 74.36 -42.71 2.09
C LEU A 591 73.87 -44.17 2.19
N GLU A 592 74.11 -44.85 3.31
CA GLU A 592 73.75 -46.26 3.50
C GLU A 592 72.58 -46.48 4.47
N ASN A 593 72.08 -45.44 5.13
CA ASN A 593 71.00 -45.58 6.10
C ASN A 593 69.64 -45.14 5.51
N GLU A 594 68.80 -46.13 5.20
CA GLU A 594 67.44 -45.95 4.67
C GLU A 594 66.51 -45.20 5.65
N ASP A 595 66.83 -45.13 6.93
CA ASP A 595 66.02 -44.43 7.95
C ASP A 595 65.94 -42.90 7.72
N PHE A 596 66.86 -42.34 6.93
CA PHE A 596 66.84 -40.91 6.58
C PHE A 596 66.10 -40.61 5.28
N ILE A 597 65.63 -41.63 4.57
CA ILE A 597 64.90 -41.45 3.32
C ILE A 597 63.44 -41.13 3.63
N LEU A 598 63.06 -39.88 3.40
CA LEU A 598 61.68 -39.43 3.48
C LEU A 598 61.05 -39.48 2.08
N LYS A 599 59.88 -40.12 1.98
CA LYS A 599 59.06 -40.06 0.78
C LYS A 599 58.50 -38.65 0.62
N CYS A 600 58.80 -38.02 -0.50
CA CYS A 600 58.30 -36.70 -0.83
C CYS A 600 56.80 -36.76 -1.13
N GLY A 601 56.04 -35.82 -0.57
CA GLY A 601 54.67 -35.57 -1.04
C GLY A 601 54.67 -35.10 -2.50
N SER A 602 53.54 -35.20 -3.20
CA SER A 602 53.42 -34.75 -4.59
C SER A 602 53.78 -33.27 -4.78
N TRP A 603 53.61 -32.45 -3.73
CA TRP A 603 53.96 -31.03 -3.69
C TRP A 603 55.42 -30.74 -3.31
N GLN A 604 56.16 -31.74 -2.84
CA GLN A 604 57.59 -31.65 -2.47
C GLN A 604 58.50 -32.25 -3.56
N ALA A 605 57.95 -32.63 -4.71
CA ALA A 605 58.63 -33.45 -5.70
C ALA A 605 59.52 -32.68 -6.69
N GLU A 606 59.67 -31.36 -6.52
CA GLU A 606 60.51 -30.51 -7.39
C GLU A 606 62.01 -30.81 -7.26
N GLY A 607 62.47 -31.20 -6.08
CA GLY A 607 63.88 -31.50 -5.83
C GLY A 607 64.21 -31.60 -4.34
N CYS A 608 65.31 -32.27 -4.02
CA CYS A 608 65.84 -32.24 -2.65
C CYS A 608 66.57 -30.93 -2.38
N PHE A 609 66.48 -30.42 -1.15
CA PHE A 609 67.17 -29.19 -0.75
C PHE A 609 68.12 -29.43 0.41
N THR A 610 69.10 -28.53 0.55
CA THR A 610 69.93 -28.41 1.74
C THR A 610 69.88 -26.95 2.20
N GLY A 611 69.62 -26.74 3.48
CA GLY A 611 69.52 -25.41 4.08
C GLY A 611 70.55 -25.28 5.19
N ASN A 612 71.35 -24.21 5.16
CA ASN A 612 72.27 -23.89 6.24
C ASN A 612 71.72 -22.71 7.06
N ARG A 613 71.71 -22.86 8.37
CA ARG A 613 71.43 -21.77 9.31
C ARG A 613 72.71 -20.93 9.47
N PHE A 614 72.71 -19.72 8.94
CA PHE A 614 73.82 -18.75 9.11
C PHE A 614 73.82 -18.12 10.50
#